data_AF-A0A4U6MWH6-F1
#
_entry.id   AF-A0A4U6MWH6-F1
#
_cell.length_a   1.000
_cell.length_b   1.000
_cell.length_c   1.000
_cell.angle_alpha   90.00
_cell.angle_beta   90.00
_cell.angle_gamma   90.00
#
_symmetry.space_group_name_H-M   'P 1'
#
loop_
_entity.id
_entity.type
_entity.pdbx_description
1 polymer ?
#
loop_
_entity_poly.entity_id
_entity_poly.type
_entity_poly.pdbx_seq_one_letter_code
_entity_poly.pdbx_strand_id
1 'polypeptide(L)' 'YVGLKGAIVGMTGYGESAPADKLFPFFGFTVENIVDKAHKVLNA' A
#
# COMPACT_ATOMS: atom_id res chain seq x y z
N TYR A 1 10.29 -4.40 -8.03
CA TYR A 1 9.71 -5.18 -9.14
C TYR A 1 9.21 -6.50 -8.58
N VAL A 2 7.95 -6.88 -8.87
CA VAL A 2 7.26 -8.05 -8.30
C VAL A 2 6.63 -8.95 -9.37
N GLY A 3 7.12 -8.86 -10.62
CA GLY A 3 6.50 -9.48 -11.79
C GLY A 3 5.35 -8.66 -12.40
N LEU A 4 4.80 -9.12 -13.52
CA LEU A 4 3.74 -8.43 -14.28
C LEU A 4 2.35 -8.48 -13.63
N LYS A 5 2.13 -9.48 -12.77
CA LYS A 5 0.85 -9.70 -12.05
C LYS A 5 0.94 -9.40 -10.55
N GLY A 6 2.10 -8.99 -10.05
CA GLY A 6 2.26 -8.64 -8.64
C GLY A 6 1.71 -7.24 -8.33
N ALA A 7 1.43 -6.99 -7.06
CA ALA A 7 1.06 -5.67 -6.56
C ALA A 7 2.11 -5.16 -5.56
N ILE A 8 2.31 -3.84 -5.53
CA ILE A 8 3.18 -3.17 -4.55
C ILE A 8 2.31 -2.27 -3.69
N VAL A 9 2.46 -2.39 -2.36
CA VAL A 9 1.95 -1.41 -1.40
C VAL A 9 3.14 -0.57 -0.95
N GLY A 10 3.12 0.70 -1.30
CA GLY A 10 4.23 1.61 -1.03
C GLY A 10 3.89 3.03 -1.45
N MET A 11 4.79 3.96 -1.16
CA MET A 11 4.62 5.37 -1.47
C MET A 11 4.99 5.65 -2.94
N THR A 12 4.17 6.43 -3.63
CA THR A 12 4.43 6.91 -5.00
C THR A 12 4.87 8.38 -5.05
N GLY A 13 5.13 8.98 -3.89
CA GLY A 13 5.49 10.39 -3.75
C GLY A 13 6.35 10.63 -2.51
N TYR A 14 6.66 11.91 -2.25
CA TYR A 14 7.43 12.32 -1.08
C TYR A 14 6.63 12.16 0.22
N GLY A 15 7.35 12.12 1.34
CA GLY A 15 6.77 12.15 2.67
C GLY A 15 6.22 13.54 3.02
N GLU A 16 5.44 13.58 4.09
CA GLU A 16 4.86 14.80 4.64
C GLU A 16 5.28 14.96 6.11
N SER A 17 5.25 16.20 6.62
CA SER A 17 5.59 16.47 8.01
C SER A 17 4.39 16.23 8.93
N ALA A 18 4.28 15.01 9.46
CA ALA A 18 3.29 14.65 10.47
C ALA A 18 3.75 13.43 11.29
N PRO A 19 3.09 13.15 12.43
CA PRO A 19 3.29 11.92 13.19
C PRO A 19 3.04 10.65 12.36
N ALA A 20 3.85 9.61 12.60
CA ALA A 20 3.85 8.39 11.79
C ALA A 20 2.50 7.65 11.81
N ASP A 21 1.82 7.63 12.95
CA ASP A 21 0.48 7.07 13.15
C ASP A 21 -0.58 7.68 12.21
N LYS A 22 -0.39 8.93 11.79
CA LYS A 22 -1.24 9.60 10.80
C LYS A 22 -0.76 9.37 9.37
N LEU A 23 0.56 9.31 9.17
CA LEU A 23 1.15 9.12 7.85
C LEU A 23 0.93 7.71 7.29
N PHE A 24 0.98 6.67 8.12
CA PHE A 24 0.74 5.29 7.68
C PHE A 24 -0.61 5.12 6.98
N PRO A 25 -1.76 5.46 7.59
CA PRO A 25 -3.05 5.37 6.91
C PRO A 25 -3.15 6.33 5.73
N PHE A 26 -2.55 7.53 5.82
CA PHE A 26 -2.53 8.50 4.71
C PHE A 26 -1.84 7.93 3.46
N PHE A 27 -0.73 7.22 3.62
CA PHE A 27 -0.03 6.55 2.52
C PHE A 27 -0.58 5.15 2.19
N GLY A 28 -1.72 4.76 2.77
CA GLY A 28 -2.39 3.50 2.48
C GLY A 28 -1.73 2.28 3.13
N PHE A 29 -0.89 2.45 4.14
CA PHE A 29 -0.40 1.36 4.99
C PHE A 29 -1.47 0.98 6.03
N THR A 30 -2.60 0.48 5.54
CA THR A 30 -3.69 -0.05 6.36
C THR A 30 -3.92 -1.53 6.06
N VAL A 31 -4.46 -2.25 7.03
CA VAL A 31 -4.75 -3.68 6.89
C VAL A 31 -5.73 -3.91 5.74
N GLU A 32 -6.76 -3.06 5.63
CA GLU A 32 -7.80 -3.15 4.62
C GLU A 32 -7.21 -3.03 3.21
N ASN A 33 -6.35 -2.02 2.97
CA ASN A 33 -5.73 -1.84 1.67
C ASN A 33 -4.79 -3.00 1.31
N ILE A 34 -4.06 -3.54 2.29
CA ILE A 34 -3.18 -4.69 2.07
C ILE A 34 -3.99 -5.93 1.68
N VAL A 35 -5.07 -6.23 2.43
CA VAL A 35 -5.96 -7.38 2.17
C VAL A 35 -6.62 -7.26 0.80
N ASP A 36 -7.12 -6.08 0.44
CA ASP A 36 -7.71 -5.82 -0.87
C ASP A 36 -6.70 -6.04 -2.01
N LYS A 37 -5.45 -5.61 -1.84
CA LYS A 37 -4.38 -5.82 -2.83
C LYS A 37 -4.00 -7.29 -2.92
N ALA A 38 -3.94 -8.00 -1.80
CA ALA A 38 -3.68 -9.44 -1.78
C ALA A 38 -4.78 -10.22 -2.53
N HIS A 39 -6.06 -9.92 -2.28
CA HIS A 39 -7.16 -10.53 -3.02
C HIS A 39 -7.11 -10.23 -4.51
N LYS A 40 -6.75 -9.01 -4.92
CA LYS A 40 -6.58 -8.66 -6.33
C LYS A 40 -5.45 -9.45 -7.00
N VAL A 41 -4.37 -9.77 -6.28
CA VAL A 41 -3.28 -10.59 -6.82
C VAL A 41 -3.69 -12.07 -6.91
N LEU A 42 -4.40 -12.58 -5.91
CA LEU A 42 -4.78 -14.01 -5.85
C LEU A 42 -5.93 -14.37 -6.80
N ASN A 43 -6.83 -13.43 -7.09
CA ASN A 43 -8.03 -13.66 -7.90
C ASN A 43 -7.90 -13.16 -9.36
N ALA A 44 -6.68 -12.87 -9.85
CA ALA A 44 -6.40 -12.31 -11.18
C ALA A 44 -5.68 -13.28 -12.15
#